data_AF-A0A9P7AX82-F1
#
_entry.id   AF-A0A9P7AX82-F1
#
_cell.length_a   1.000
_cell.length_b   1.000
_cell.length_c   1.000
_cell.angle_alpha   90.00
_cell.angle_beta   90.00
_cell.angle_gamma   90.00
#
_symmetry.space_group_name_H-M   'P 1'
#
loop_
_entity.id
_entity.type
_entity.pdbx_description
1 polymer ?
#
loop_
_entity_poly.entity_id
_entity_poly.type
_entity_poly.pdbx_seq_one_letter_code
_entity_poly.pdbx_strand_id
1 'polypeptide(L)'
;MAGNWFPVGKGGENGWRLDIVSLLAVIGESSMESHSQALTSSWTCILPRIIPAPQALLKATRPSRLRLIWRLSTTQCRGGWSTQWTGCESRQAQTTCPIEDILPLNVLSVFSCLLTIGLLVWAALIQDGTAILALGTISLASSIVGYASWWSPELMSRTFRGRVPPGDMVIRTREGAFLLIRCNEDVARELYIGTEECVYKVRTQRYRVLVASGTFLLMVSVVLLGNCNFTMQAAIGVSYVVLNGLFWISALVEKRHFWDLSSYEWQDVTPDDAKNADIKQDDSPGGHASFTRTMWYAIRETKKTGWVSRGGAAPRTPQWEEWLEAAERNAKDNIRNWNAVAERERIVGQAESVPQAKAATRRDTAEQHVPAVEVPPQLRV
;
A
#
# COMPACT_ATOMS: atom_id res chain seq x y z
N MET A 1 -40.39 -28.89 30.35
CA MET A 1 -39.17 -29.72 30.23
C MET A 1 -37.99 -28.79 30.47
N ALA A 2 -37.26 -28.95 31.56
CA ALA A 2 -36.13 -28.07 31.88
C ALA A 2 -35.00 -28.36 30.88
N GLY A 3 -34.79 -27.46 29.92
CA GLY A 3 -33.67 -27.56 28.99
C GLY A 3 -32.38 -27.26 29.73
N ASN A 4 -31.48 -28.23 29.80
CA ASN A 4 -30.15 -28.02 30.38
C ASN A 4 -29.36 -27.10 29.44
N TRP A 5 -29.00 -25.92 29.95
CA TRP A 5 -28.17 -24.93 29.22
C TRP A 5 -26.73 -25.39 28.98
N PHE A 6 -26.27 -26.39 29.73
CA PHE A 6 -24.91 -26.91 29.66
C PHE A 6 -24.93 -28.40 29.31
N PRO A 7 -23.95 -28.89 28.52
CA PRO A 7 -23.86 -30.29 28.17
C PRO A 7 -23.57 -31.13 29.41
N VAL A 8 -24.48 -32.05 29.75
CA VAL A 8 -24.31 -33.01 30.86
C VAL A 8 -23.99 -34.37 30.25
N GLY A 9 -22.69 -34.68 30.11
CA GLY A 9 -22.21 -36.00 29.68
C GLY A 9 -22.52 -36.38 28.22
N LYS A 10 -21.49 -36.77 27.45
CA LYS A 10 -21.67 -37.22 26.06
C LYS A 10 -22.27 -38.63 26.02
N GLY A 11 -23.56 -38.74 25.69
CA GLY A 11 -24.10 -39.94 25.07
C GLY A 11 -23.46 -40.13 23.69
N GLY A 12 -22.97 -41.33 23.40
CA GLY A 12 -22.27 -41.65 22.15
C GLY A 12 -23.21 -41.60 20.95
N GLU A 13 -23.20 -40.48 20.21
CA GLU A 13 -23.86 -40.40 18.91
C GLU A 13 -22.83 -40.48 17.79
N ASN A 14 -23.05 -41.44 16.89
CA ASN A 14 -22.26 -41.66 15.67
C ASN A 14 -22.61 -40.58 14.63
N GLY A 15 -22.06 -39.38 14.78
CA GLY A 15 -22.24 -38.25 13.86
C GLY A 15 -20.93 -37.74 13.30
N TRP A 16 -21.01 -37.01 12.17
CA TRP A 16 -19.87 -36.27 11.63
C TRP A 16 -19.40 -35.24 12.68
N ARG A 17 -18.11 -35.27 13.03
CA ARG A 17 -17.49 -34.26 13.90
C ARG A 17 -16.73 -33.29 13.03
N LEU A 18 -17.16 -32.03 13.02
CA LEU A 18 -16.49 -30.97 12.26
C LEU A 18 -15.37 -30.40 13.13
N ASP A 19 -14.11 -30.60 12.72
CA ASP A 19 -12.95 -30.05 13.42
C ASP A 19 -12.77 -28.57 13.07
N ILE A 20 -13.68 -27.77 13.63
CA ILE A 20 -13.75 -26.33 13.39
C ILE A 20 -12.48 -25.60 13.85
N VAL A 21 -11.74 -26.16 14.82
CA VAL A 21 -10.52 -25.58 15.38
C VAL A 21 -9.39 -25.62 14.35
N SER A 22 -9.24 -26.73 13.63
CA SER A 22 -8.27 -26.85 12.53
C SER A 22 -8.66 -25.98 11.33
N LEU A 23 -9.95 -25.85 11.03
CA LEU A 23 -10.46 -24.97 9.97
C LEU A 23 -10.20 -23.48 10.29
N LEU A 24 -10.43 -23.08 11.54
CA LEU A 24 -10.16 -21.73 12.06
C LEU A 24 -8.69 -21.32 11.97
N ALA A 25 -7.78 -22.27 12.14
CA ALA A 25 -6.34 -22.02 12.17
C ALA A 25 -5.74 -21.84 10.76
N VAL A 26 -6.33 -22.44 9.73
CA VAL A 26 -5.73 -22.48 8.38
C VAL A 26 -6.40 -21.51 7.41
N ILE A 27 -7.68 -21.18 7.61
CA ILE A 27 -8.46 -20.40 6.66
C ILE A 27 -8.45 -18.91 7.02
N GLY A 28 -7.73 -18.11 6.22
CA GLY A 28 -7.90 -16.66 6.17
C GLY A 28 -6.74 -15.81 6.66
N GLU A 29 -5.68 -16.39 7.23
CA GLU A 29 -4.53 -15.63 7.76
C GLU A 29 -3.88 -14.75 6.68
N SER A 30 -3.62 -15.30 5.50
CA SER A 30 -3.02 -14.58 4.37
C SER A 30 -3.90 -13.44 3.83
N SER A 31 -5.22 -13.64 3.84
CA SER A 31 -6.19 -12.65 3.38
C SER A 31 -6.34 -11.52 4.42
N MET A 32 -6.32 -11.85 5.71
CA MET A 32 -6.39 -10.88 6.80
C MET A 32 -5.12 -10.05 6.95
N GLU A 33 -3.95 -10.66 6.76
CA GLU A 33 -2.67 -9.95 6.90
C GLU A 33 -2.60 -8.71 6.00
N SER A 34 -3.07 -8.84 4.76
CA SER A 34 -3.05 -7.75 3.76
C SER A 34 -3.99 -6.59 4.10
N HIS A 35 -5.10 -6.86 4.79
CA HIS A 35 -6.12 -5.85 5.13
C HIS A 35 -6.05 -5.37 6.58
N SER A 36 -5.20 -6.00 7.40
CA SER A 36 -5.09 -5.72 8.84
C SER A 36 -4.82 -4.26 9.15
N GLN A 37 -3.94 -3.59 8.39
CA GLN A 37 -3.64 -2.17 8.59
C GLN A 37 -4.84 -1.28 8.26
N ALA A 38 -5.51 -1.51 7.12
CA ALA A 38 -6.69 -0.72 6.73
C ALA A 38 -7.92 -0.97 7.63
N LEU A 39 -8.07 -2.19 8.18
CA LEU A 39 -9.15 -2.51 9.12
C LEU A 39 -8.95 -1.84 10.47
N THR A 40 -7.71 -1.78 10.95
CA THR A 40 -7.37 -1.23 12.27
C THR A 40 -7.24 0.28 12.29
N SER A 41 -7.30 0.94 11.14
CA SER A 41 -7.32 2.40 11.05
C SER A 41 -8.73 2.97 11.28
N SER A 42 -9.79 2.20 10.95
CA SER A 42 -11.19 2.58 11.15
C SER A 42 -11.70 2.31 12.57
N TRP A 43 -12.64 3.13 13.06
CA TRP A 43 -13.34 2.90 14.33
C TRP A 43 -14.05 1.53 14.40
N THR A 44 -14.48 1.02 13.25
CA THR A 44 -15.15 -0.29 13.13
C THR A 44 -14.29 -1.44 13.65
N CYS A 45 -12.97 -1.29 13.84
CA CYS A 45 -12.11 -2.31 14.45
C CYS A 45 -12.50 -2.70 15.88
N ILE A 46 -13.15 -1.81 16.63
CA ILE A 46 -13.54 -2.06 18.04
C ILE A 46 -14.83 -2.89 18.15
N LEU A 47 -15.60 -3.00 17.07
CA LEU A 47 -16.88 -3.70 17.11
C LEU A 47 -16.72 -5.18 17.48
N PRO A 48 -17.54 -5.69 18.43
CA PRO A 48 -17.53 -7.09 18.82
C PRO A 48 -18.00 -7.94 17.63
N ARG A 49 -17.08 -8.72 17.07
CA ARG A 49 -17.34 -9.51 15.87
C ARG A 49 -16.49 -10.76 15.82
N ILE A 50 -16.89 -11.68 14.95
CA ILE A 50 -16.10 -12.84 14.58
C ILE A 50 -15.13 -12.46 13.44
N ILE A 51 -13.83 -12.65 13.65
CA ILE A 51 -12.80 -12.37 12.64
C ILE A 51 -12.16 -13.71 12.22
N PRO A 52 -12.10 -14.02 10.92
CA PRO A 52 -11.31 -15.16 10.44
C PRO A 52 -9.84 -14.98 10.84
N ALA A 53 -9.19 -16.02 11.38
CA ALA A 53 -7.78 -16.00 11.77
C ALA A 53 -7.36 -14.76 12.60
N PRO A 54 -7.89 -14.58 13.83
CA PRO A 54 -7.56 -13.44 14.69
C PRO A 54 -6.07 -13.40 15.07
N GLN A 55 -5.34 -14.52 14.94
CA GLN A 55 -3.88 -14.56 15.11
C GLN A 55 -3.14 -13.57 14.19
N ALA A 56 -3.67 -13.29 13.00
CA ALA A 56 -3.06 -12.33 12.06
C ALA A 56 -2.94 -10.91 12.64
N LEU A 57 -3.82 -10.57 13.59
CA LEU A 57 -3.82 -9.28 14.30
C LEU A 57 -2.98 -9.31 15.59
N LEU A 58 -2.61 -10.50 16.08
CA LEU A 58 -1.90 -10.72 17.34
C LEU A 58 -0.37 -10.75 17.15
N LYS A 59 0.17 -9.82 16.36
CA LYS A 59 1.63 -9.73 16.15
C LYS A 59 2.31 -9.10 17.36
N ALA A 60 3.43 -9.69 17.81
CA ALA A 60 4.21 -9.20 18.96
C ALA A 60 4.75 -7.77 18.74
N THR A 61 5.04 -7.44 17.48
CA THR A 61 5.50 -6.12 17.06
C THR A 61 4.55 -5.57 16.00
N ARG A 62 4.00 -4.39 16.28
CA ARG A 62 3.15 -3.67 15.33
C ARG A 62 4.00 -2.94 14.28
N PRO A 63 3.57 -2.86 13.03
CA PRO A 63 4.27 -2.10 12.01
C PRO A 63 4.30 -0.60 12.36
N SER A 64 5.49 0.01 12.33
CA SER A 64 5.67 1.44 12.56
C SER A 64 5.40 2.29 11.31
N ARG A 65 5.43 1.65 10.13
CA ARG A 65 5.19 2.29 8.84
C ARG A 65 4.05 1.60 8.11
N LEU A 66 3.31 2.37 7.33
CA LEU A 66 2.31 1.81 6.43
C LEU A 66 3.04 0.94 5.40
N ARG A 67 2.66 -0.34 5.29
CA ARG A 67 3.12 -1.17 4.17
C ARG A 67 2.20 -0.85 2.99
N LEU A 68 2.31 0.37 2.46
CA LEU A 68 1.75 0.62 1.15
C LEU A 68 2.55 -0.21 0.16
N ILE A 69 1.97 -1.34 -0.23
CA ILE A 69 2.26 -1.93 -1.52
C ILE A 69 1.63 -0.98 -2.56
N TRP A 70 2.15 0.25 -2.67
CA TRP A 70 2.17 0.97 -3.93
C TRP A 70 3.19 0.23 -4.80
N ARG A 71 2.83 -0.98 -5.23
CA ARG A 71 3.20 -1.35 -6.60
C ARG A 71 2.45 -0.30 -7.40
N LEU A 72 3.14 0.73 -7.87
CA LEU A 72 2.63 1.65 -8.89
C LEU A 72 2.13 0.76 -10.03
N SER A 73 0.87 0.34 -9.96
CA SER A 73 0.12 -0.05 -11.12
C SER A 73 -0.19 1.28 -11.74
N THR A 74 0.66 1.67 -12.68
CA THR A 74 0.41 2.77 -13.59
C THR A 74 -0.86 2.42 -14.34
N THR A 75 -2.02 2.73 -13.78
CA THR A 75 -3.28 2.65 -14.51
C THR A 75 -3.23 3.78 -15.53
N GLN A 76 -3.03 3.38 -16.78
CA GLN A 76 -3.13 4.24 -17.94
C GLN A 76 -4.53 4.85 -17.99
N CYS A 77 -4.64 6.12 -17.61
CA CYS A 77 -5.88 6.87 -17.73
C CYS A 77 -6.16 7.15 -19.21
N ARG A 78 -7.11 6.40 -19.76
CA ARG A 78 -7.68 6.60 -21.08
C ARG A 78 -8.71 7.73 -20.97
N GLY A 79 -8.44 8.88 -21.58
CA GLY A 79 -9.46 9.82 -22.06
C GLY A 79 -9.61 11.15 -21.33
N GLY A 80 -9.25 12.23 -22.04
CA GLY A 80 -9.97 13.51 -22.09
C GLY A 80 -9.81 14.48 -20.92
N TRP A 81 -9.31 15.69 -21.20
CA TRP A 81 -9.18 16.79 -20.24
C TRP A 81 -9.91 18.06 -20.71
N SER A 82 -10.60 18.70 -19.76
CA SER A 82 -11.24 20.02 -19.84
C SER A 82 -10.68 20.93 -18.75
N THR A 83 -10.80 22.23 -18.98
CA THR A 83 -9.99 23.38 -18.52
C THR A 83 -10.28 23.98 -17.13
N GLN A 84 -9.25 24.72 -16.66
CA GLN A 84 -9.27 26.01 -15.94
C GLN A 84 -8.91 25.99 -14.44
N TRP A 85 -7.78 26.65 -14.12
CA TRP A 85 -7.31 26.93 -12.77
C TRP A 85 -8.03 28.17 -12.18
N THR A 86 -8.66 28.00 -11.03
CA THR A 86 -8.90 29.08 -10.06
C THR A 86 -8.15 28.73 -8.79
N GLY A 87 -7.35 29.68 -8.29
CA GLY A 87 -6.33 29.45 -7.27
C GLY A 87 -6.79 28.68 -6.03
N CYS A 88 -5.91 27.85 -5.48
CA CYS A 88 -6.16 27.12 -4.25
C CYS A 88 -5.50 27.85 -3.07
N GLU A 89 -6.35 28.53 -2.30
CA GLU A 89 -6.04 29.06 -0.98
C GLU A 89 -5.75 27.89 -0.03
N SER A 90 -4.60 27.92 0.62
CA SER A 90 -4.14 26.88 1.54
C SER A 90 -5.08 26.77 2.74
N ARG A 91 -6.12 25.94 2.63
CA ARG A 91 -6.91 25.48 3.77
C ARG A 91 -5.96 24.75 4.72
N GLN A 92 -6.03 25.13 6.00
CA GLN A 92 -5.22 24.59 7.08
C GLN A 92 -5.12 23.06 6.98
N ALA A 93 -3.89 22.57 6.82
CA ALA A 93 -3.57 21.16 6.62
C ALA A 93 -4.15 20.32 7.76
N GLN A 94 -5.16 19.53 7.44
CA GLN A 94 -5.66 18.48 8.31
C GLN A 94 -4.60 17.39 8.35
N THR A 95 -4.00 17.17 9.53
CA THR A 95 -2.83 16.28 9.71
C THR A 95 -3.16 14.78 9.64
N THR A 96 -4.43 14.44 9.43
CA THR A 96 -4.90 13.07 9.30
C THR A 96 -5.68 12.93 8.01
N CYS A 97 -5.27 12.01 7.12
CA CYS A 97 -6.14 11.59 6.03
C CYS A 97 -7.34 10.84 6.64
N PRO A 98 -8.57 11.36 6.53
CA PRO A 98 -9.73 10.58 6.90
C PRO A 98 -9.81 9.35 5.98
N ILE A 99 -10.28 8.25 6.53
CA ILE A 99 -10.58 7.05 5.75
C ILE A 99 -11.96 7.26 5.15
N GLU A 100 -12.17 6.87 3.90
CA GLU A 100 -13.48 6.97 3.26
C GLU A 100 -14.52 6.19 4.08
N ASP A 101 -15.66 6.83 4.37
CA ASP A 101 -16.69 6.28 5.27
C ASP A 101 -17.26 4.94 4.77
N ILE A 102 -17.23 4.70 3.45
CA ILE A 102 -17.74 3.51 2.76
C ILE A 102 -16.59 2.57 2.37
N LEU A 103 -15.66 2.34 3.28
CA LEU A 103 -14.65 1.30 3.11
C LEU A 103 -15.36 -0.07 2.99
N PRO A 104 -15.11 -0.90 1.96
CA PRO A 104 -15.66 -2.25 1.86
C PRO A 104 -15.39 -3.09 3.12
N LEU A 105 -14.25 -2.83 3.75
CA LEU A 105 -13.80 -3.43 5.01
C LEU A 105 -14.64 -2.99 6.24
N ASN A 106 -15.17 -1.75 6.24
CA ASN A 106 -16.09 -1.26 7.28
C ASN A 106 -17.45 -1.95 7.16
N VAL A 107 -17.99 -2.04 5.95
CA VAL A 107 -19.23 -2.77 5.67
C VAL A 107 -19.10 -4.23 6.09
N LEU A 108 -17.96 -4.86 5.77
CA LEU A 108 -17.68 -6.24 6.14
C LEU A 108 -17.56 -6.43 7.66
N SER A 109 -16.98 -5.45 8.36
CA SER A 109 -16.90 -5.46 9.83
C SER A 109 -18.28 -5.33 10.49
N VAL A 110 -19.16 -4.49 9.94
CA VAL A 110 -20.56 -4.35 10.39
C VAL A 110 -21.36 -5.63 10.09
N PHE A 111 -21.21 -6.20 8.89
CA PHE A 111 -21.83 -7.46 8.52
C PHE A 111 -21.42 -8.60 9.47
N SER A 112 -20.12 -8.71 9.78
CA SER A 112 -19.65 -9.70 10.75
C SER A 112 -20.23 -9.47 12.16
N CYS A 113 -20.37 -8.21 12.59
CA CYS A 113 -21.04 -7.89 13.86
C CYS A 113 -22.51 -8.34 13.86
N LEU A 114 -23.26 -8.04 12.80
CA LEU A 114 -24.66 -8.49 12.64
C LEU A 114 -24.79 -10.01 12.60
N LEU A 115 -23.88 -10.67 11.89
CA LEU A 115 -23.83 -12.14 11.83
C LEU A 115 -23.56 -12.73 13.23
N THR A 116 -22.67 -12.11 14.00
CA THR A 116 -22.36 -12.52 15.37
C THR A 116 -23.57 -12.39 16.29
N ILE A 117 -24.31 -11.29 16.18
CA ILE A 117 -25.58 -11.08 16.90
C ILE A 117 -26.60 -12.15 16.49
N GLY A 118 -26.72 -12.44 15.18
CA GLY A 118 -27.60 -13.49 14.67
C GLY A 118 -27.27 -14.87 15.24
N LEU A 119 -25.99 -15.23 15.30
CA LEU A 119 -25.53 -16.49 15.90
C LEU A 119 -25.78 -16.55 17.41
N LEU A 120 -25.64 -15.44 18.14
CA LEU A 120 -25.95 -15.37 19.56
C LEU A 120 -27.45 -15.56 19.83
N VAL A 121 -28.30 -14.90 19.04
CA VAL A 121 -29.77 -15.09 19.12
C VAL A 121 -30.12 -16.53 18.80
N TRP A 122 -29.54 -17.12 17.75
CA TRP A 122 -29.75 -18.51 17.38
C TRP A 122 -29.30 -19.49 18.48
N ALA A 123 -28.16 -19.24 19.12
CA ALA A 123 -27.67 -20.03 20.25
C ALA A 123 -28.60 -19.95 21.46
N ALA A 124 -29.18 -18.77 21.72
CA ALA A 124 -30.16 -18.59 22.79
C ALA A 124 -31.47 -19.35 22.51
N LEU A 125 -31.92 -19.41 21.26
CA LEU A 125 -33.10 -20.20 20.87
C LEU A 125 -32.89 -21.70 21.04
N ILE A 126 -31.68 -22.20 20.73
CA ILE A 126 -31.30 -23.62 20.90
C ILE A 126 -30.94 -23.95 22.37
N GLN A 127 -30.84 -22.92 23.23
CA GLN A 127 -30.43 -23.04 24.64
C GLN A 127 -29.03 -23.67 24.81
N ASP A 128 -28.10 -23.39 23.89
CA ASP A 128 -26.70 -23.81 24.01
C ASP A 128 -25.88 -22.74 24.74
N GLY A 129 -25.77 -22.86 26.07
CA GLY A 129 -25.02 -21.93 26.91
C GLY A 129 -23.51 -21.95 26.63
N THR A 130 -22.97 -23.07 26.14
CA THR A 130 -21.54 -23.18 25.81
C THR A 130 -21.22 -22.35 24.57
N ALA A 131 -22.09 -22.41 23.55
CA ALA A 131 -21.96 -21.61 22.34
C ALA A 131 -22.09 -20.11 22.62
N ILE A 132 -23.00 -19.70 23.51
CA ILE A 132 -23.14 -18.28 23.92
C ILE A 132 -21.86 -17.78 24.59
N LEU A 133 -21.29 -18.55 25.53
CA LEU A 133 -20.05 -18.18 26.19
C LEU A 133 -18.87 -18.13 25.20
N ALA A 134 -18.78 -19.09 24.29
CA ALA A 134 -17.75 -19.11 23.25
C ALA A 134 -17.86 -17.87 22.33
N LEU A 135 -19.05 -17.60 21.79
CA LEU A 135 -19.29 -16.45 20.90
C LEU A 135 -19.05 -15.11 21.60
N GLY A 136 -19.49 -14.99 22.86
CA GLY A 136 -19.25 -13.80 23.67
C GLY A 136 -17.77 -13.55 23.94
N THR A 137 -17.01 -14.60 24.28
CA THR A 137 -15.56 -14.50 24.53
C THR A 137 -14.76 -14.20 23.26
N ILE A 138 -15.10 -14.78 22.11
CA ILE A 138 -14.51 -14.44 20.80
C ILE A 138 -14.76 -12.97 20.44
N SER A 139 -16.00 -12.52 20.62
CA SER A 139 -16.40 -11.15 20.30
C SER A 139 -15.68 -10.13 21.17
N LEU A 140 -15.54 -10.42 22.47
CA LEU A 140 -14.80 -9.60 23.40
C LEU A 140 -13.31 -9.57 23.05
N ALA A 141 -12.72 -10.72 22.72
CA ALA A 141 -11.32 -10.80 22.29
C ALA A 141 -11.07 -9.94 21.03
N SER A 142 -11.97 -10.00 20.04
CA SER A 142 -11.90 -9.18 18.83
C SER A 142 -11.92 -7.68 19.16
N SER A 143 -12.83 -7.23 20.03
CA SER A 143 -12.90 -5.82 20.46
C SER A 143 -11.63 -5.35 21.16
N ILE A 144 -11.06 -6.19 22.05
CA ILE A 144 -9.82 -5.87 22.78
C ILE A 144 -8.65 -5.73 21.81
N VAL A 145 -8.50 -6.67 20.87
CA VAL A 145 -7.41 -6.67 19.88
C VAL A 145 -7.58 -5.53 18.89
N GLY A 146 -8.81 -5.24 18.46
CA GLY A 146 -9.13 -4.09 17.61
C GLY A 146 -8.77 -2.78 18.28
N TYR A 147 -9.19 -2.57 19.54
CA TYR A 147 -8.81 -1.40 20.33
C TYR A 147 -7.29 -1.27 20.51
N ALA A 148 -6.60 -2.37 20.82
CA ALA A 148 -5.15 -2.39 20.98
C ALA A 148 -4.42 -1.98 19.70
N SER A 149 -4.97 -2.37 18.55
CA SER A 149 -4.38 -2.15 17.22
C SER A 149 -4.82 -0.84 16.58
N TRP A 150 -5.72 -0.07 17.21
CA TRP A 150 -6.25 1.14 16.59
C TRP A 150 -5.17 2.20 16.37
N TRP A 151 -5.03 2.59 15.10
CA TRP A 151 -4.06 3.58 14.65
C TRP A 151 -4.67 4.59 13.67
N SER A 152 -3.94 5.67 13.43
CA SER A 152 -4.23 6.67 12.38
C SER A 152 -2.94 6.97 11.62
N PRO A 153 -2.99 7.16 10.29
CA PRO A 153 -1.85 7.73 9.58
C PRO A 153 -1.67 9.18 10.02
N GLU A 154 -0.42 9.56 10.31
CA GLU A 154 -0.03 10.95 10.44
C GLU A 154 0.88 11.29 9.27
N LEU A 155 0.45 12.26 8.46
CA LEU A 155 1.23 12.75 7.35
C LEU A 155 2.40 13.59 7.87
N MET A 156 3.54 13.51 7.18
CA MET A 156 4.74 14.23 7.58
C MET A 156 4.58 15.74 7.39
N SER A 157 4.20 16.44 8.46
CA SER A 157 4.11 17.89 8.47
C SER A 157 5.44 18.54 8.86
N ARG A 158 5.65 19.75 8.36
CA ARG A 158 6.85 20.53 8.66
C ARG A 158 6.71 21.28 9.98
N THR A 159 7.63 21.05 10.92
CA THR A 159 7.65 21.76 12.20
C THR A 159 8.08 23.24 12.07
N PHE A 160 8.94 23.58 11.09
CA PHE A 160 9.50 24.92 10.91
C PHE A 160 9.01 25.64 9.66
N ARG A 161 8.41 26.82 9.79
CA ARG A 161 7.80 27.59 8.67
C ARG A 161 8.78 28.49 7.89
N GLY A 162 9.87 27.92 7.37
CA GLY A 162 10.83 28.64 6.52
C GLY A 162 10.38 28.82 5.06
N ARG A 163 11.09 29.62 4.27
CA ARG A 163 10.92 29.62 2.80
C ARG A 163 11.64 28.40 2.22
N VAL A 164 10.92 27.55 1.50
CA VAL A 164 11.46 26.33 0.88
C VAL A 164 11.46 26.46 -0.64
N PRO A 165 12.39 25.78 -1.33
CA PRO A 165 12.32 25.64 -2.78
C PRO A 165 11.06 24.86 -3.18
N PRO A 166 10.62 24.95 -4.46
CA PRO A 166 9.51 24.15 -4.96
C PRO A 166 9.75 22.64 -4.82
N GLY A 167 8.69 21.89 -4.52
CA GLY A 167 8.71 20.43 -4.31
C GLY A 167 8.61 19.61 -5.60
N ASP A 168 9.03 20.17 -6.73
CA ASP A 168 8.93 19.49 -8.02
C ASP A 168 9.77 18.21 -8.02
N MET A 169 9.20 17.13 -8.55
CA MET A 169 9.84 15.82 -8.52
C MET A 169 9.67 15.05 -9.82
N VAL A 170 10.65 14.21 -10.13
CA VAL A 170 10.65 13.35 -11.32
C VAL A 170 10.74 11.90 -10.88
N ILE A 171 9.76 11.10 -11.27
CA ILE A 171 9.73 9.65 -11.03
C ILE A 171 10.13 8.94 -12.30
N ARG A 172 11.14 8.07 -12.21
CA ARG A 172 11.54 7.16 -13.28
C ARG A 172 10.91 5.79 -13.06
N THR A 173 10.18 5.28 -14.05
CA THR A 173 9.64 3.92 -14.02
C THR A 173 10.66 2.90 -14.51
N ARG A 174 10.42 1.61 -14.23
CA ARG A 174 11.26 0.51 -14.75
C ARG A 174 11.18 0.37 -16.28
N GLU A 175 10.03 0.72 -16.85
CA GLU A 175 9.79 0.74 -18.31
C GLU A 175 10.45 1.93 -19.02
N GLY A 176 11.20 2.77 -18.30
CA GLY A 176 11.90 3.91 -18.88
C GLY A 176 11.03 5.14 -19.14
N ALA A 177 9.85 5.23 -18.52
CA ALA A 177 9.03 6.43 -18.55
C ALA A 177 9.44 7.42 -17.44
N PHE A 178 9.25 8.71 -17.71
CA PHE A 178 9.47 9.79 -16.74
C PHE A 178 8.13 10.46 -16.43
N LEU A 179 7.82 10.59 -15.15
CA LEU A 179 6.67 11.33 -14.65
C LEU A 179 7.17 12.57 -13.91
N LEU A 180 6.90 13.74 -14.46
CA LEU A 180 7.18 15.02 -13.80
C LEU A 180 5.95 15.46 -13.01
N ILE A 181 6.11 15.62 -11.71
CA ILE A 181 5.07 16.10 -10.81
C ILE A 181 5.47 17.49 -10.34
N ARG A 182 4.62 18.48 -10.64
CA ARG A 182 4.75 19.84 -10.13
C ARG A 182 3.92 19.97 -8.88
N CYS A 183 4.57 20.18 -7.74
CA CYS A 183 3.85 20.28 -6.49
C CYS A 183 4.61 21.14 -5.47
N ASN A 184 3.90 21.60 -4.45
CA ASN A 184 4.50 22.27 -3.31
C ASN A 184 5.36 21.28 -2.51
N GLU A 185 6.41 21.79 -1.87
CA GLU A 185 7.33 20.98 -1.06
C GLU A 185 6.62 20.21 0.07
N ASP A 186 5.53 20.76 0.62
CA ASP A 186 4.76 20.07 1.65
C ASP A 186 4.03 18.84 1.07
N VAL A 187 3.43 18.95 -0.12
CA VAL A 187 2.79 17.82 -0.83
C VAL A 187 3.81 16.77 -1.26
N ALA A 188 4.97 17.21 -1.78
CA ALA A 188 6.07 16.32 -2.16
C ALA A 188 6.57 15.51 -0.95
N ARG A 189 6.68 16.19 0.21
CA ARG A 189 7.08 15.57 1.46
C ARG A 189 6.03 14.61 1.99
N GLU A 190 4.75 14.95 1.91
CA GLU A 190 3.69 14.09 2.44
C GLU A 190 3.50 12.82 1.60
N LEU A 191 3.49 12.93 0.27
CA LEU A 191 3.12 11.82 -0.63
C LEU A 191 4.30 10.96 -1.09
N TYR A 192 5.51 11.52 -1.22
CA TYR A 192 6.60 10.85 -1.93
C TYR A 192 7.90 10.71 -1.13
N ILE A 193 8.21 11.66 -0.26
CA ILE A 193 9.45 11.64 0.53
C ILE A 193 9.16 11.20 1.98
N GLY A 194 7.92 11.33 2.41
CA GLY A 194 7.47 11.14 3.79
C GLY A 194 7.62 9.70 4.23
N THR A 195 8.18 9.54 5.42
CA THR A 195 8.01 8.29 6.16
C THR A 195 6.66 8.35 6.84
N GLU A 196 5.65 7.70 6.24
CA GLU A 196 4.34 7.57 6.87
C GLU A 196 4.48 6.76 8.16
N GLU A 197 4.37 7.43 9.31
CA GLU A 197 4.40 6.78 10.61
C GLU A 197 2.98 6.47 11.07
N CYS A 198 2.78 5.24 11.52
CA CYS A 198 1.51 4.83 12.10
C CYS A 198 1.44 5.29 13.56
N VAL A 199 0.58 6.26 13.86
CA VAL A 199 0.35 6.71 15.24
C VAL A 199 -0.77 5.87 15.84
N TYR A 200 -0.40 5.03 16.79
CA TYR A 200 -1.34 4.19 17.52
C TYR A 200 -1.86 4.91 18.76
N LYS A 201 -3.15 4.80 19.02
CA LYS A 201 -3.78 5.39 20.22
C LYS A 201 -3.29 4.73 21.51
N VAL A 202 -3.00 3.43 21.44
CA VAL A 202 -2.54 2.64 22.58
C VAL A 202 -1.01 2.60 22.65
N ARG A 203 -0.45 2.90 23.83
CA ARG A 203 1.00 2.84 24.10
C ARG A 203 1.50 1.39 24.11
N THR A 204 2.75 1.16 23.70
CA THR A 204 3.36 -0.17 23.52
C THR A 204 3.24 -1.12 24.73
N GLN A 205 3.35 -0.62 25.96
CA GLN A 205 3.23 -1.48 27.15
C GLN A 205 1.80 -1.99 27.35
N ARG A 206 0.80 -1.11 27.20
CA ARG A 206 -0.62 -1.48 27.29
C ARG A 206 -1.03 -2.37 26.12
N TYR A 207 -0.47 -2.15 24.94
CA TYR A 207 -0.67 -3.00 23.76
C TYR A 207 -0.29 -4.46 24.05
N ARG A 208 0.90 -4.72 24.61
CA ARG A 208 1.35 -6.08 24.92
C ARG A 208 0.41 -6.81 25.88
N VAL A 209 -0.07 -6.10 26.91
CA VAL A 209 -1.03 -6.65 27.89
C VAL A 209 -2.38 -6.94 27.22
N LEU A 210 -2.90 -6.01 26.41
CA LEU A 210 -4.18 -6.19 25.70
C LEU A 210 -4.11 -7.34 24.69
N VAL A 211 -3.04 -7.45 23.91
CA VAL A 211 -2.81 -8.57 22.98
C VAL A 211 -2.72 -9.89 23.73
N ALA A 212 -1.97 -9.95 24.84
CA ALA A 212 -1.89 -11.16 25.67
C ALA A 212 -3.27 -11.55 26.22
N SER A 213 -4.07 -10.58 26.68
CA SER A 213 -5.43 -10.83 27.16
C SER A 213 -6.37 -11.32 26.05
N GLY A 214 -6.25 -10.75 24.83
CA GLY A 214 -7.01 -11.20 23.66
C GLY A 214 -6.66 -12.63 23.26
N THR A 215 -5.37 -12.97 23.19
CA THR A 215 -4.91 -14.33 22.91
C THR A 215 -5.43 -15.34 23.94
N PHE A 216 -5.38 -14.99 25.23
CA PHE A 216 -5.91 -15.84 26.29
C PHE A 216 -7.41 -16.10 26.14
N LEU A 217 -8.20 -15.04 25.89
CA LEU A 217 -9.65 -15.17 25.66
C LEU A 217 -9.95 -16.02 24.43
N LEU A 218 -9.15 -15.92 23.35
CA LEU A 218 -9.30 -16.76 22.17
C LEU A 218 -8.98 -18.22 22.47
N MET A 219 -7.93 -18.52 23.24
CA MET A 219 -7.63 -19.90 23.66
C MET A 219 -8.79 -20.52 24.44
N VAL A 220 -9.35 -19.78 25.40
CA VAL A 220 -10.54 -20.21 26.16
C VAL A 220 -11.74 -20.42 25.23
N SER A 221 -11.96 -19.49 24.31
CA SER A 221 -13.06 -19.54 23.34
C SER A 221 -13.01 -20.79 22.46
N VAL A 222 -11.82 -21.14 21.95
CA VAL A 222 -11.61 -22.30 21.08
C VAL A 222 -11.94 -23.61 21.81
N VAL A 223 -11.56 -23.72 23.09
CA VAL A 223 -11.89 -24.89 23.92
C VAL A 223 -13.40 -25.00 24.16
N LEU A 224 -14.09 -23.88 24.40
CA LEU A 224 -15.55 -23.86 24.55
C LEU A 224 -16.24 -24.25 23.25
N LEU A 225 -15.75 -23.75 22.10
CA LEU A 225 -16.31 -24.05 20.79
C LEU A 225 -16.24 -25.54 20.44
N GLY A 226 -15.15 -26.22 20.81
CA GLY A 226 -14.99 -27.67 20.63
C GLY A 226 -15.99 -28.52 21.42
N ASN A 227 -16.63 -27.94 22.43
CA ASN A 227 -17.64 -28.59 23.28
C ASN A 227 -19.09 -28.14 22.98
N CYS A 228 -19.30 -27.23 22.03
CA CYS A 228 -20.63 -26.81 21.58
C CYS A 228 -21.38 -27.93 20.85
N ASN A 229 -22.70 -27.79 20.75
CA ASN A 229 -23.51 -28.74 19.97
C ASN A 229 -23.15 -28.66 18.47
N PHE A 230 -23.28 -29.78 17.74
CA PHE A 230 -22.96 -29.86 16.31
C PHE A 230 -23.72 -28.82 15.48
N THR A 231 -24.98 -28.55 15.79
CA THR A 231 -25.79 -27.52 15.11
C THR A 231 -25.13 -26.14 15.19
N MET A 232 -24.60 -25.77 16.35
CA MET A 232 -23.90 -24.49 16.52
C MET A 232 -22.51 -24.51 15.89
N GLN A 233 -21.80 -25.64 15.98
CA GLN A 233 -20.51 -25.82 15.31
C GLN A 233 -20.63 -25.64 13.79
N ALA A 234 -21.64 -26.26 13.16
CA ALA A 234 -21.90 -26.12 11.74
C ALA A 234 -22.28 -24.69 11.35
N ALA A 235 -23.17 -24.02 12.11
CA ALA A 235 -23.59 -22.65 11.85
C ALA A 235 -22.42 -21.65 11.93
N ILE A 236 -21.55 -21.81 12.93
CA ILE A 236 -20.34 -20.99 13.10
C ILE A 236 -19.37 -21.27 11.96
N GLY A 237 -19.15 -22.54 11.60
CA GLY A 237 -18.27 -22.94 10.51
C GLY A 237 -18.69 -22.35 9.15
N VAL A 238 -19.97 -22.44 8.80
CA VAL A 238 -20.53 -21.84 7.57
C VAL A 238 -20.32 -20.33 7.58
N SER A 239 -20.58 -19.67 8.72
CA SER A 239 -20.39 -18.24 8.86
C SER A 239 -18.94 -17.80 8.63
N TYR A 240 -17.96 -18.57 9.13
CA TYR A 240 -16.55 -18.32 8.87
C TYR A 240 -16.18 -18.47 7.39
N VAL A 241 -16.70 -19.50 6.71
CA VAL A 241 -16.48 -19.70 5.27
C VAL A 241 -17.02 -18.52 4.47
N VAL A 242 -18.23 -18.05 4.79
CA VAL A 242 -18.84 -16.87 4.16
C VAL A 242 -18.00 -15.62 4.42
N LEU A 243 -17.62 -15.35 5.67
CA LEU A 243 -16.79 -14.19 6.01
C LEU A 243 -15.44 -14.23 5.30
N ASN A 244 -14.77 -15.40 5.27
CA ASN A 244 -13.50 -15.55 4.57
C ASN A 244 -13.64 -15.31 3.07
N GLY A 245 -14.72 -15.80 2.44
CA GLY A 245 -15.04 -15.52 1.05
C GLY A 245 -15.23 -14.02 0.79
N LEU A 246 -15.94 -13.32 1.68
CA LEU A 246 -16.13 -11.87 1.58
C LEU A 246 -14.83 -11.08 1.79
N PHE A 247 -13.94 -11.50 2.70
CA PHE A 247 -12.61 -10.89 2.85
C PHE A 247 -11.75 -11.09 1.62
N TRP A 248 -11.81 -12.27 1.00
CA TRP A 248 -11.12 -12.55 -0.25
C TRP A 248 -11.66 -11.70 -1.40
N ILE A 249 -12.98 -11.55 -1.51
CA ILE A 249 -13.61 -10.66 -2.51
C ILE A 249 -13.21 -9.20 -2.26
N SER A 250 -13.14 -8.75 -1.01
CA SER A 250 -12.68 -7.39 -0.68
C SER A 250 -11.24 -7.14 -1.12
N ALA A 251 -10.41 -8.18 -1.26
CA ALA A 251 -9.04 -8.06 -1.78
C ALA A 251 -8.99 -7.74 -3.28
N LEU A 252 -10.08 -7.98 -4.00
CA LEU A 252 -10.20 -7.65 -5.43
C LEU A 252 -10.55 -6.17 -5.66
N VAL A 253 -10.99 -5.45 -4.62
CA VAL A 253 -11.33 -4.03 -4.74
C VAL A 253 -10.05 -3.21 -4.94
N GLU A 254 -10.09 -2.31 -5.92
CA GLU A 254 -8.96 -1.43 -6.22
C GLU A 254 -8.58 -0.56 -5.03
N LYS A 255 -7.27 -0.46 -4.76
CA LYS A 255 -6.72 0.24 -3.59
C LYS A 255 -7.06 1.72 -3.51
N ARG A 256 -7.53 2.31 -4.62
CA ARG A 256 -7.96 3.70 -4.70
C ARG A 256 -9.13 4.01 -3.75
N HIS A 257 -10.00 3.03 -3.49
CA HIS A 257 -11.16 3.19 -2.62
C HIS A 257 -10.85 3.01 -1.13
N PHE A 258 -9.58 2.78 -0.76
CA PHE A 258 -9.21 2.62 0.66
C PHE A 258 -8.90 3.95 1.36
N TRP A 259 -8.56 4.98 0.60
CA TRP A 259 -8.04 6.23 1.12
C TRP A 259 -8.80 7.39 0.49
N ASP A 260 -9.32 8.27 1.33
CA ASP A 260 -9.84 9.54 0.85
C ASP A 260 -8.67 10.45 0.49
N LEU A 261 -8.50 10.69 -0.81
CA LEU A 261 -7.51 11.61 -1.36
C LEU A 261 -8.16 12.94 -1.80
N SER A 262 -9.41 13.22 -1.39
CA SER A 262 -10.13 14.44 -1.75
C SER A 262 -9.44 15.73 -1.32
N SER A 263 -8.53 15.66 -0.34
CA SER A 263 -7.68 16.77 0.07
C SER A 263 -6.67 17.21 -0.98
N TYR A 264 -6.37 16.36 -1.96
CA TYR A 264 -5.39 16.63 -3.01
C TYR A 264 -6.10 16.92 -4.33
N GLU A 265 -5.92 18.14 -4.82
CA GLU A 265 -6.29 18.51 -6.18
C GLU A 265 -5.11 18.22 -7.12
N TRP A 266 -5.38 17.53 -8.21
CA TRP A 266 -4.37 17.25 -9.22
C TRP A 266 -4.90 17.62 -10.60
N GLN A 267 -4.00 18.11 -11.45
CA GLN A 267 -4.32 18.47 -12.81
C GLN A 267 -3.22 17.99 -13.75
N ASP A 268 -3.63 17.43 -14.89
CA ASP A 268 -2.71 17.11 -15.97
C ASP A 268 -2.29 18.39 -16.71
N VAL A 269 -1.02 18.76 -16.55
CA VAL A 269 -0.40 19.93 -17.20
C VAL A 269 0.46 19.54 -18.41
N THR A 270 0.33 18.30 -18.91
CA THR A 270 1.14 17.78 -20.02
C THR A 270 0.91 18.62 -21.28
N PRO A 271 1.97 19.25 -21.83
CA PRO A 271 1.90 19.98 -23.09
C PRO A 271 1.49 19.07 -24.27
N ASP A 272 0.76 19.61 -25.25
CA ASP A 272 0.24 18.82 -26.38
C ASP A 272 1.33 18.12 -27.20
N ASP A 273 2.53 18.69 -27.27
CA ASP A 273 3.70 18.13 -27.95
C ASP A 273 4.38 16.99 -27.18
N ALA A 274 4.10 16.85 -25.88
CA ALA A 274 4.59 15.77 -25.02
C ALA A 274 3.55 14.65 -24.82
N LYS A 275 2.30 14.86 -25.27
CA LYS A 275 1.26 13.82 -25.21
C LYS A 275 1.61 12.66 -26.13
N ASN A 276 1.25 11.45 -25.73
CA ASN A 276 1.50 10.21 -26.48
C ASN A 276 2.99 9.99 -26.83
N ALA A 277 3.89 10.32 -25.90
CA ALA A 277 5.34 10.11 -26.05
C ALA A 277 5.75 8.62 -26.17
N ASP A 278 4.81 7.69 -26.06
CA ASP A 278 4.95 6.26 -26.35
C ASP A 278 4.80 5.93 -27.84
N ILE A 279 4.11 6.78 -28.61
CA ILE A 279 3.84 6.55 -30.04
C ILE A 279 4.98 7.13 -30.89
N LYS A 280 5.21 6.55 -32.07
CA LYS A 280 6.12 7.11 -33.09
C LYS A 280 5.47 8.37 -33.69
N GLN A 281 6.18 9.49 -33.68
CA GLN A 281 5.68 10.79 -34.11
C GLN A 281 6.17 11.15 -35.53
N ASP A 282 7.38 10.74 -35.88
CA ASP A 282 8.04 11.03 -37.15
C ASP A 282 9.07 9.94 -37.50
N ASP A 283 9.53 9.89 -38.75
CA ASP A 283 10.56 8.96 -39.25
C ASP A 283 11.98 9.38 -38.88
N SER A 284 12.18 10.58 -38.34
CA SER A 284 13.47 11.01 -37.81
C SER A 284 13.91 10.18 -36.58
N PRO A 285 15.23 10.08 -36.29
CA PRO A 285 15.72 9.37 -35.10
C PRO A 285 15.12 9.86 -33.77
N GLY A 286 14.71 11.13 -33.71
CA GLY A 286 13.99 11.72 -32.56
C GLY A 286 12.49 11.41 -32.54
N GLY A 287 11.92 10.95 -33.65
CA GLY A 287 10.50 10.59 -33.79
C GLY A 287 10.16 9.19 -33.29
N HIS A 288 11.16 8.35 -33.01
CA HIS A 288 10.98 7.03 -32.39
C HIS A 288 10.89 7.10 -30.86
N ALA A 289 10.03 6.24 -30.28
CA ALA A 289 9.91 6.07 -28.83
C ALA A 289 11.22 5.55 -28.25
N SER A 290 11.93 6.42 -27.53
CA SER A 290 13.22 6.13 -26.94
C SER A 290 13.35 6.77 -25.57
N PHE A 291 14.12 6.12 -24.70
CA PHE A 291 14.40 6.62 -23.35
C PHE A 291 14.99 8.04 -23.37
N THR A 292 15.89 8.31 -24.31
CA THR A 292 16.52 9.63 -24.47
C THR A 292 15.54 10.71 -24.91
N ARG A 293 14.54 10.37 -25.74
CA ARG A 293 13.47 11.31 -26.09
C ARG A 293 12.62 11.68 -24.88
N THR A 294 12.16 10.69 -24.12
CA THR A 294 11.34 10.93 -22.93
C THR A 294 12.14 11.68 -21.85
N MET A 295 13.44 11.37 -21.72
CA MET A 295 14.35 12.11 -20.84
C MET A 295 14.50 13.57 -21.27
N TRP A 296 14.62 13.84 -22.58
CA TRP A 296 14.64 15.20 -23.11
C TRP A 296 13.36 15.96 -22.78
N TYR A 297 12.18 15.35 -22.95
CA TYR A 297 10.92 15.98 -22.57
C TYR A 297 10.88 16.34 -21.08
N ALA A 298 11.35 15.45 -20.21
CA ALA A 298 11.46 15.76 -18.79
C ALA A 298 12.43 16.91 -18.50
N ILE A 299 13.64 16.91 -19.11
CA ILE A 299 14.66 17.97 -18.94
C ILE A 299 14.14 19.32 -19.43
N ARG A 300 13.44 19.34 -20.57
CA ARG A 300 12.84 20.53 -21.16
C ARG A 300 11.86 21.19 -20.21
N GLU A 301 10.99 20.41 -19.57
CA GLU A 301 10.05 20.93 -18.60
C GLU A 301 10.77 21.34 -17.30
N THR A 302 11.71 20.54 -16.77
CA THR A 302 12.41 20.87 -15.51
C THR A 302 13.41 22.01 -15.62
N LYS A 303 13.93 22.29 -16.83
CA LYS A 303 15.01 23.28 -17.12
C LYS A 303 16.29 23.07 -16.30
N LYS A 304 16.48 21.86 -15.79
CA LYS A 304 17.55 21.44 -14.89
C LYS A 304 17.89 19.98 -15.18
N THR A 305 19.17 19.65 -15.14
CA THR A 305 19.66 18.28 -15.42
C THR A 305 20.22 17.56 -14.19
N GLY A 306 20.39 18.26 -13.07
CA GLY A 306 20.99 17.69 -11.86
C GLY A 306 20.28 16.45 -11.30
N TRP A 307 18.97 16.30 -11.53
CA TRP A 307 18.22 15.11 -11.12
C TRP A 307 18.54 13.88 -11.98
N VAL A 308 18.98 14.06 -13.24
CA VAL A 308 19.35 12.97 -14.16
C VAL A 308 20.62 12.28 -13.68
N SER A 309 21.63 13.08 -13.29
CA SER A 309 22.92 12.58 -12.78
C SER A 309 22.81 12.02 -11.35
N ARG A 310 21.99 12.63 -10.49
CA ARG A 310 21.74 12.12 -9.13
C ARG A 310 20.86 10.88 -9.11
N GLY A 311 19.88 10.79 -10.01
CA GLY A 311 18.93 9.68 -10.12
C GLY A 311 19.44 8.49 -10.94
N GLY A 312 20.68 8.51 -11.42
CA GLY A 312 21.26 7.42 -12.21
C GLY A 312 20.53 7.18 -13.54
N ALA A 313 19.88 8.21 -14.09
CA ALA A 313 19.21 8.14 -15.39
C ALA A 313 20.20 8.18 -16.56
N ALA A 314 21.37 8.80 -16.37
CA ALA A 314 22.49 8.78 -17.30
C ALA A 314 23.80 8.41 -16.58
N PRO A 315 24.73 7.69 -17.24
CA PRO A 315 26.07 7.44 -16.74
C PRO A 315 26.85 8.72 -16.43
N ARG A 316 27.73 8.69 -15.41
CA ARG A 316 28.66 9.79 -15.11
C ARG A 316 29.90 9.68 -15.97
N THR A 317 29.74 10.02 -17.25
CA THR A 317 30.83 10.08 -18.22
C THR A 317 30.92 11.49 -18.80
N PRO A 318 32.11 11.97 -19.19
CA PRO A 318 32.28 13.31 -19.76
C PRO A 318 31.38 13.60 -20.96
N GLN A 319 31.11 12.58 -21.78
CA GLN A 319 30.25 12.66 -22.97
C GLN A 319 28.79 12.88 -22.59
N TRP A 320 28.32 12.18 -21.55
CA TRP A 320 26.97 12.38 -21.02
C TRP A 320 26.85 13.74 -20.33
N GLU A 321 27.89 14.23 -19.66
CA GLU A 321 27.92 15.58 -19.10
C GLU A 321 27.81 16.65 -20.20
N GLU A 322 28.56 16.52 -21.30
CA GLU A 322 28.47 17.41 -22.47
C GLU A 322 27.05 17.41 -23.07
N TRP A 323 26.44 16.24 -23.24
CA TRP A 323 25.07 16.12 -23.74
C TRP A 323 24.05 16.75 -22.78
N LEU A 324 24.21 16.55 -21.46
CA LEU A 324 23.33 17.15 -20.46
C LEU A 324 23.46 18.68 -20.44
N GLU A 325 24.67 19.23 -20.58
CA GLU A 325 24.87 20.67 -20.68
C GLU A 325 24.23 21.26 -21.95
N ALA A 326 24.32 20.56 -23.08
CA ALA A 326 23.61 20.94 -24.31
C ALA A 326 22.09 20.91 -24.12
N ALA A 327 21.57 19.85 -23.49
CA ALA A 327 20.15 19.73 -23.17
C ALA A 327 19.69 20.85 -22.22
N GLU A 328 20.46 21.18 -21.20
CA GLU A 328 20.11 22.23 -20.25
C GLU A 328 20.06 23.62 -20.92
N ARG A 329 21.01 23.92 -21.80
CA ARG A 329 21.01 25.17 -22.60
C ARG A 329 19.77 25.26 -23.48
N ASN A 330 19.50 24.23 -24.26
CA ASN A 330 18.33 24.19 -25.15
C ASN A 330 17.00 24.28 -24.38
N ALA A 331 16.93 23.68 -23.18
CA ALA A 331 15.77 23.78 -22.30
C ALA A 331 15.57 25.21 -21.74
N LYS A 332 16.67 25.90 -21.40
CA LYS A 332 16.63 27.31 -20.94
C LYS A 332 16.21 28.26 -22.07
N ASP A 333 16.68 28.00 -23.29
CA ASP A 333 16.36 28.76 -24.49
C ASP A 333 14.96 28.46 -25.06
N ASN A 334 14.19 27.57 -24.41
CA ASN A 334 12.87 27.08 -24.83
C ASN A 334 12.82 26.48 -26.25
N ILE A 335 13.93 25.91 -26.72
CA ILE A 335 13.99 25.24 -28.02
C ILE A 335 13.29 23.88 -27.88
N ARG A 336 12.08 23.73 -28.44
CA ARG A 336 11.30 22.49 -28.33
C ARG A 336 11.68 21.41 -29.35
N ASN A 337 12.07 21.83 -30.57
CA ASN A 337 12.33 20.94 -31.70
C ASN A 337 13.78 20.44 -31.79
N TRP A 338 14.48 20.37 -30.65
CA TRP A 338 15.85 19.85 -30.63
C TRP A 338 15.86 18.33 -30.72
N ASN A 339 16.60 17.78 -31.69
CA ASN A 339 16.73 16.34 -31.87
C ASN A 339 17.73 15.75 -30.86
N ALA A 340 17.28 15.57 -29.63
CA ALA A 340 18.09 15.11 -28.51
C ALA A 340 18.67 13.70 -28.71
N VAL A 341 17.97 12.83 -29.48
CA VAL A 341 18.41 11.46 -29.78
C VAL A 341 19.56 11.46 -30.77
N ALA A 342 19.46 12.22 -31.87
CA ALA A 342 20.55 12.34 -32.83
C ALA A 342 21.80 12.96 -32.19
N GLU A 343 21.62 13.96 -31.33
CA GLU A 343 22.74 14.60 -30.65
C GLU A 343 23.40 13.69 -29.61
N ARG A 344 22.62 12.84 -28.93
CA ARG A 344 23.18 11.78 -28.08
C ARG A 344 24.02 10.83 -28.90
N GLU A 345 23.52 10.41 -30.06
CA GLU A 345 24.25 9.50 -30.95
C GLU A 345 25.56 10.11 -31.45
N ARG A 346 25.55 11.42 -31.75
CA ARG A 346 26.74 12.17 -32.16
C ARG A 346 27.80 12.23 -31.07
N ILE A 347 27.43 12.52 -29.82
CA ILE A 347 28.38 12.75 -28.72
C ILE A 347 28.78 11.43 -28.05
N VAL A 348 27.80 10.61 -27.70
CA VAL A 348 28.00 9.38 -26.93
C VAL A 348 28.30 8.19 -27.85
N GLY A 349 27.59 8.09 -28.98
CA GLY A 349 27.80 6.99 -29.95
C GLY A 349 29.21 7.00 -30.55
N GLN A 350 29.83 8.18 -30.73
CA GLN A 350 31.23 8.26 -31.15
C GLN A 350 32.20 7.64 -30.15
N ALA A 351 31.94 7.75 -28.83
CA ALA A 351 32.82 7.21 -27.79
C ALA A 351 32.73 5.68 -27.64
N GLU A 352 31.55 5.09 -27.87
CA GLU A 352 31.36 3.63 -27.88
C GLU A 352 31.96 2.98 -29.14
N SER A 353 32.05 3.72 -30.25
CA SER A 353 32.61 3.26 -31.52
C SER A 353 34.13 3.34 -31.64
N VAL A 354 34.83 4.00 -30.71
CA VAL A 354 36.30 3.97 -30.67
C VAL A 354 36.72 2.55 -30.25
N PRO A 355 37.50 1.81 -31.06
CA PRO A 355 37.88 0.45 -30.73
C PRO A 355 38.54 0.38 -29.35
N GLN A 356 38.19 -0.64 -28.57
CA GLN A 356 38.79 -1.05 -27.28
C GLN A 356 40.34 -1.14 -27.27
N ALA A 357 41.03 -0.86 -28.38
CA ALA A 357 42.48 -0.86 -28.53
C ALA A 357 43.23 0.19 -27.70
N LYS A 358 42.57 1.21 -27.12
CA LYS A 358 43.20 2.17 -26.18
C LYS A 358 42.69 2.08 -24.74
N ALA A 359 41.88 1.07 -24.42
CA ALA A 359 41.30 0.90 -23.08
C ALA A 359 42.17 0.05 -22.12
N ALA A 360 43.32 -0.47 -22.56
CA ALA A 360 44.22 -1.25 -21.70
C ALA A 360 45.03 -0.41 -20.68
N THR A 361 44.86 0.93 -20.64
CA THR A 361 45.66 1.80 -19.75
C THR A 361 44.83 2.79 -18.92
N ARG A 362 43.49 2.71 -18.92
CA ARG A 362 42.65 3.48 -17.99
C ARG A 362 41.62 2.58 -17.36
N ARG A 363 41.49 2.73 -16.03
CA ARG A 363 40.56 2.04 -15.12
C ARG A 363 39.30 1.54 -15.81
N ASP A 364 39.01 0.28 -15.51
CA ASP A 364 37.84 -0.47 -15.91
C ASP A 364 36.57 0.38 -15.80
N THR A 365 36.05 0.81 -16.95
CA THR A 365 34.86 1.69 -17.01
C THR A 365 33.57 0.88 -16.84
N ALA A 366 33.68 -0.45 -16.69
CA ALA A 366 32.56 -1.34 -16.40
C ALA A 366 32.17 -1.41 -14.91
N GLU A 367 32.98 -0.86 -13.98
CA GLU A 367 32.68 -0.87 -12.53
C GLU A 367 31.50 0.02 -12.10
N GLN A 368 30.88 0.80 -13.00
CA GLN A 368 29.73 1.66 -12.64
C GLN A 368 28.38 0.92 -12.54
N HIS A 369 28.34 -0.41 -12.76
CA HIS A 369 27.12 -1.22 -12.72
C HIS A 369 26.94 -2.00 -11.41
N VAL A 370 26.88 -1.30 -10.27
CA VAL A 370 26.24 -1.87 -9.07
C VAL A 370 25.40 -0.79 -8.37
N PRO A 371 24.06 -0.85 -8.40
CA PRO A 371 23.29 -0.09 -7.42
C PRO A 371 23.60 -0.65 -6.04
N ALA A 372 24.05 0.22 -5.12
CA ALA A 372 24.34 -0.13 -3.73
C ALA A 372 23.06 -0.56 -2.99
N VAL A 373 22.72 -1.85 -3.10
CA VAL A 373 21.94 -2.58 -2.10
C VAL A 373 22.65 -3.93 -1.94
N GLU A 374 23.65 -3.98 -1.06
CA GLU A 374 24.10 -5.23 -0.49
C GLU A 374 22.93 -5.81 0.33
N VAL A 375 22.28 -6.82 -0.21
CA VAL A 375 21.42 -7.71 0.59
C VAL A 375 22.37 -8.53 1.47
N PRO A 376 22.25 -8.52 2.81
CA PRO A 376 23.08 -9.37 3.64
C PRO A 376 22.87 -10.84 3.20
N PRO A 377 23.92 -11.66 3.13
CA PRO A 377 23.75 -13.07 2.83
C PRO A 377 22.77 -13.67 3.83
N GLN A 378 21.71 -14.30 3.29
CA GLN A 378 20.80 -15.13 4.04
C GLN A 378 21.65 -16.15 4.81
N LEU A 379 21.64 -16.08 6.15
CA LEU A 379 22.15 -17.14 7.01
C LEU A 379 21.43 -18.42 6.60
N ARG A 380 22.15 -19.29 5.90
CA ARG A 380 21.68 -20.62 5.54
C ARG A 380 21.72 -21.44 6.83
N VAL A 381 20.51 -21.70 7.35
CA VAL A 381 20.07 -22.61 8.44
C VAL A 381 21.13 -23.05 9.45
#